data_AF-A0A2N0UXN8-F1
#
_entry.id   AF-A0A2N0UXN8-F1
#
_cell.length_a   1.000
_cell.length_b   1.000
_cell.length_c   1.000
_cell.angle_alpha   90.00
_cell.angle_beta   90.00
_cell.angle_gamma   90.00
#
_symmetry.space_group_name_H-M   'P 1'
#
loop_
_entity.id
_entity.type
_entity.pdbx_description
1 polymer ?
#
loop_
_entity_poly.entity_id
_entity_poly.type
_entity_poly.pdbx_seq_one_letter_code
_entity_poly.pdbx_strand_id
1 'polypeptide(L)'
;MYKDKCGTEYHTVAQFGEIKVIRMNGNTSIKAPMETMTKNRVYATLDKQSNIKSVTFYDNYGERIKQIDVKGRPHNGMMPHTHLGYEHNEIGDRQLTDKEQKYVSVLLNKWERKRKHLNI
;
A
#
# COMPACT_ATOMS: atom_id res chain seq x y z
N MET A 1 -10.91 -24.73 12.95
CA MET A 1 -10.79 -23.68 11.91
C MET A 1 -10.03 -22.52 12.54
N TYR A 2 -8.72 -22.44 12.32
CA TYR A 2 -7.88 -21.39 12.90
C TYR A 2 -8.21 -20.07 12.20
N LYS A 3 -8.90 -19.18 12.91
CA LYS A 3 -9.18 -17.83 12.47
C LYS A 3 -7.97 -17.00 12.87
N ASP A 4 -6.92 -17.03 12.05
CA ASP A 4 -5.79 -16.12 12.23
C ASP A 4 -6.34 -14.70 12.34
N LYS A 5 -6.00 -14.02 13.43
CA LYS A 5 -6.50 -12.68 13.76
C LYS A 5 -5.98 -11.68 12.73
N CYS A 6 -6.67 -11.57 11.61
CA CYS A 6 -6.51 -10.51 10.63
C CYS A 6 -6.75 -9.17 11.36
N GLY A 7 -5.68 -8.46 11.75
CA GLY A 7 -5.79 -7.16 12.41
C GLY A 7 -4.70 -6.77 13.42
N THR A 8 -3.82 -7.68 13.86
CA THR A 8 -2.73 -7.32 14.80
C THR A 8 -1.40 -7.04 14.13
N GLU A 9 -1.29 -7.28 12.83
CA GLU A 9 -0.04 -7.14 12.07
C GLU A 9 0.23 -5.70 11.62
N TYR A 10 -0.79 -4.84 11.59
CA TYR A 10 -0.67 -3.46 11.16
C TYR A 10 -1.45 -2.53 12.09
N HIS A 11 -0.98 -1.31 12.27
CA HIS A 11 -1.76 -0.23 12.87
C HIS A 11 -1.95 0.91 11.87
N THR A 12 -3.07 1.63 12.00
CA THR A 12 -3.35 2.81 11.18
C THR A 12 -2.66 4.03 11.78
N VAL A 13 -1.91 4.76 10.96
CA VAL A 13 -1.21 6.00 11.33
C VAL A 13 -2.00 7.24 10.90
N ALA A 14 -2.67 7.16 9.75
CA ALA A 14 -3.53 8.23 9.25
C ALA A 14 -4.61 7.67 8.31
N GLN A 15 -5.64 8.47 8.03
CA GLN A 15 -6.66 8.15 7.05
C GLN A 15 -6.96 9.36 6.17
N PHE A 16 -7.07 9.15 4.86
CA PHE A 16 -7.45 10.15 3.87
C PHE A 16 -8.59 9.60 3.01
N GLY A 17 -9.84 9.91 3.34
CA GLY A 17 -11.00 9.33 2.66
C GLY A 17 -11.03 7.81 2.84
N GLU A 18 -11.08 7.05 1.73
CA GLU A 18 -11.01 5.58 1.76
C GLU A 18 -9.62 5.01 2.11
N ILE A 19 -8.56 5.82 1.96
CA ILE A 19 -7.16 5.38 2.08
C ILE A 19 -6.75 5.35 3.54
N LYS A 20 -6.34 4.17 4.03
CA LYS A 20 -5.69 4.03 5.35
C LYS A 20 -4.18 3.95 5.18
N VAL A 21 -3.46 4.86 5.82
CA VAL A 21 -2.00 4.77 5.95
C VAL A 21 -1.69 3.84 7.10
N ILE A 22 -1.04 2.73 6.81
CA ILE A 22 -0.79 1.66 7.76
C ILE A 22 0.71 1.43 7.94
N ARG A 23 1.09 0.98 9.14
CA ARG A 23 2.44 0.55 9.45
C ARG A 23 2.39 -0.85 10.04
N MET A 24 3.28 -1.71 9.57
CA MET A 24 3.40 -3.07 10.07
C MET A 24 3.95 -3.04 11.51
N ASN A 25 3.39 -3.88 12.37
CA ASN A 25 3.81 -4.04 13.75
C ASN A 25 5.03 -4.97 13.80
N GLY A 26 6.08 -4.56 14.53
CA GLY A 26 7.32 -5.34 14.67
C GLY A 26 8.40 -5.03 13.63
N ASN A 27 9.46 -5.85 13.61
CA ASN A 27 10.69 -5.61 12.84
C ASN A 27 10.84 -6.50 11.59
N THR A 28 9.80 -7.22 11.20
CA THR A 28 9.79 -8.15 10.07
C THR A 28 9.76 -7.44 8.70
N SER A 29 9.97 -8.20 7.63
CA SER A 29 9.92 -7.69 6.25
C SER A 29 8.55 -7.08 5.96
N ILE A 30 8.53 -5.79 5.61
CA ILE A 30 7.30 -5.05 5.29
C ILE A 30 6.63 -5.68 4.08
N LYS A 31 5.48 -6.31 4.32
CA LYS A 31 4.56 -6.83 3.31
C LYS A 31 3.28 -5.98 3.34
N ALA A 32 2.54 -5.95 2.25
CA ALA A 32 1.19 -5.42 2.27
C ALA A 32 0.22 -6.57 2.57
N PRO A 33 -0.96 -6.32 3.18
CA PRO A 33 -1.96 -7.37 3.39
C PRO A 33 -2.36 -8.01 2.05
N MET A 34 -2.52 -9.34 1.99
CA MET A 34 -3.05 -10.00 0.78
C MET A 34 -4.58 -9.94 0.75
N GLU A 35 -5.19 -9.92 1.93
CA GLU A 35 -6.64 -9.86 2.11
C GLU A 35 -7.03 -8.79 3.10
N THR A 36 -8.29 -8.34 3.03
CA THR A 36 -8.85 -7.40 3.99
C THR A 36 -10.33 -7.65 4.24
N MET A 37 -10.74 -7.54 5.50
CA MET A 37 -12.14 -7.64 5.90
C MET A 37 -12.98 -6.41 5.51
N THR A 38 -12.37 -5.34 4.97
CA THR A 38 -13.09 -4.15 4.52
C THR A 38 -13.16 -4.09 2.99
N LYS A 39 -14.37 -4.12 2.44
CA LYS A 39 -14.63 -3.98 1.00
C LYS A 39 -14.06 -2.68 0.42
N ASN A 40 -13.54 -2.75 -0.82
CA ASN A 40 -13.00 -1.61 -1.59
C ASN A 40 -11.96 -0.78 -0.84
N ARG A 41 -11.17 -1.42 0.00
CA ARG A 41 -10.17 -0.72 0.80
C ARG A 41 -8.98 -0.33 -0.07
N VAL A 42 -8.36 0.79 0.29
CA VAL A 42 -7.03 1.15 -0.17
C VAL A 42 -6.12 1.29 1.05
N TYR A 43 -4.96 0.61 1.03
CA TYR A 43 -3.93 0.77 2.05
C TYR A 43 -2.69 1.42 1.46
N ALA A 44 -2.13 2.40 2.17
CA ALA A 44 -0.81 2.94 1.91
C ALA A 44 0.14 2.42 2.99
N THR A 45 1.08 1.56 2.63
CA THR A 45 1.96 0.86 3.58
C THR A 45 3.26 1.64 3.77
N LEU A 46 3.59 1.95 5.02
CA LEU A 46 4.81 2.68 5.37
C LEU A 46 6.05 1.77 5.46
N ASP A 47 7.20 2.32 5.08
CA ASP A 47 8.51 1.75 5.38
C ASP A 47 8.98 2.02 6.81
N LYS A 48 10.20 1.58 7.14
CA LYS A 48 10.79 1.79 8.47
C LYS A 48 11.09 3.28 8.74
N GLN A 49 11.24 4.09 7.69
CA GLN A 49 11.51 5.54 7.73
C GLN A 49 10.23 6.38 7.56
N SER A 50 9.05 5.77 7.75
CA SER A 50 7.73 6.41 7.62
C SER A 50 7.45 7.00 6.24
N ASN A 51 8.10 6.52 5.18
CA ASN A 51 7.72 6.84 3.80
C ASN A 51 6.67 5.85 3.29
N ILE A 52 5.79 6.27 2.39
CA ILE A 52 4.92 5.33 1.68
C ILE A 52 5.78 4.47 0.75
N LYS A 53 5.78 3.16 1.03
CA LYS A 53 6.49 2.13 0.24
C LYS A 53 5.61 1.65 -0.91
N SER A 54 4.36 1.34 -0.61
CA SER A 54 3.41 0.81 -1.59
C SER A 54 1.97 1.24 -1.30
N VAL A 55 1.13 1.17 -2.33
CA VAL A 55 -0.32 1.40 -2.25
C VAL A 55 -1.04 0.17 -2.79
N THR A 56 -1.83 -0.51 -1.96
CA THR A 56 -2.60 -1.69 -2.34
C THR A 56 -4.09 -1.42 -2.43
N PHE A 57 -4.72 -1.97 -3.45
CA PHE A 57 -6.16 -1.87 -3.72
C PHE A 57 -6.77 -3.25 -3.58
N TYR A 58 -7.94 -3.30 -2.94
CA TYR A 58 -8.71 -4.52 -2.71
C TYR A 58 -10.09 -4.38 -3.31
N ASP A 59 -10.65 -5.50 -3.74
CA ASP A 59 -12.00 -5.54 -4.31
C ASP A 59 -13.11 -5.66 -3.25
N ASN A 60 -14.32 -6.01 -3.71
CA ASN A 60 -15.50 -6.21 -2.87
C ASN A 60 -15.49 -7.54 -2.09
N TYR A 61 -14.61 -8.48 -2.47
CA TYR A 61 -14.40 -9.74 -1.78
C TYR A 61 -13.28 -9.62 -0.74
N GLY A 62 -12.53 -8.52 -0.77
CA GLY A 62 -11.43 -8.26 0.15
C GLY A 62 -10.09 -8.77 -0.37
N GLU A 63 -10.02 -9.18 -1.64
CA GLU A 63 -8.82 -9.71 -2.27
C GLU A 63 -8.02 -8.56 -2.88
N ARG A 64 -6.68 -8.62 -2.76
CA ARG A 64 -5.79 -7.65 -3.38
C ARG A 64 -5.86 -7.80 -4.90
N ILE A 65 -6.20 -6.71 -5.58
CA ILE A 65 -6.29 -6.67 -7.06
C ILE A 65 -5.13 -5.90 -7.71
N LYS A 66 -4.47 -5.03 -6.94
CA LYS A 66 -3.41 -4.16 -7.45
C LYS A 66 -2.48 -3.71 -6.34
N GLN A 67 -1.20 -3.65 -6.63
CA GLN A 67 -0.19 -3.00 -5.79
C GLN A 67 0.64 -2.04 -6.63
N ILE A 68 0.75 -0.80 -6.17
CA ILE A 68 1.65 0.20 -6.76
C ILE A 68 2.83 0.39 -5.80
N ASP A 69 4.02 0.01 -6.23
CA ASP A 69 5.24 0.22 -5.46
C ASP A 69 5.83 1.60 -5.76
N VAL A 70 5.84 2.44 -4.72
CA VAL A 70 6.17 3.86 -4.79
C VAL A 70 7.62 4.12 -4.41
N LYS A 71 8.20 3.29 -3.54
CA LYS A 71 9.62 3.27 -3.15
C LYS A 71 10.12 1.83 -2.99
N GLY A 72 11.31 1.52 -3.51
CA GLY A 72 11.92 0.19 -3.41
C GLY A 72 13.14 -0.01 -4.30
N ARG A 73 13.62 -1.26 -4.40
CA ARG A 73 14.58 -1.64 -5.44
C ARG A 73 13.82 -1.69 -6.78
N PRO A 74 14.27 -0.99 -7.82
CA PRO A 74 13.64 -1.09 -9.13
C PRO A 74 13.76 -2.52 -9.66
N HIS A 75 12.64 -3.08 -10.12
CA HIS A 75 12.65 -4.20 -11.05
C HIS A 75 12.82 -3.60 -12.45
N ASN A 76 13.86 -4.03 -13.19
CA ASN A 76 14.14 -3.58 -14.56
C ASN A 76 14.26 -2.05 -14.78
N GLY A 77 14.66 -1.28 -13.75
CA GLY A 77 14.89 0.18 -13.88
C GLY A 77 13.63 1.05 -13.89
N MET A 78 12.43 0.49 -13.69
CA MET A 78 11.18 1.25 -13.63
C MET A 78 10.69 1.43 -12.18
N MET A 79 10.61 2.68 -11.75
CA MET A 79 9.97 3.04 -10.48
C MET A 79 9.24 4.39 -10.65
N PRO A 80 7.98 4.54 -10.19
CA PRO A 80 7.11 3.51 -9.59
C PRO A 80 6.60 2.47 -10.61
N HIS A 81 6.31 1.24 -10.18
CA HIS A 81 5.71 0.19 -11.01
C HIS A 81 4.48 -0.43 -10.34
N THR A 82 3.57 -0.99 -11.13
CA THR A 82 2.32 -1.59 -10.66
C THR A 82 2.34 -3.10 -10.91
N HIS A 83 2.12 -3.89 -9.86
CA HIS A 83 1.78 -5.31 -9.96
C HIS A 83 0.26 -5.47 -10.08
N LEU A 84 -0.18 -6.25 -11.04
CA LEU A 84 -1.59 -6.61 -11.25
C LEU A 84 -1.80 -8.09 -10.91
N GLY A 85 -2.86 -8.39 -10.15
CA GLY A 85 -3.20 -9.75 -9.70
C GLY A 85 -3.13 -9.96 -8.19
N TYR A 86 -3.55 -11.14 -7.76
CA TYR A 86 -3.51 -11.60 -6.38
C TYR A 86 -2.09 -12.09 -6.04
N GLU A 87 -1.47 -12.85 -6.94
CA GLU A 87 -0.07 -13.27 -6.86
C GLU A 87 0.89 -12.32 -7.59
N HIS A 88 2.18 -12.42 -7.26
CA HIS A 88 3.23 -11.64 -7.93
C HIS A 88 3.34 -12.11 -9.39
N ASN A 89 3.30 -11.18 -10.37
CA ASN A 89 3.41 -11.45 -11.82
C ASN A 89 2.23 -12.17 -12.50
N GLU A 90 1.05 -12.27 -11.89
CA GLU A 90 -0.10 -12.93 -12.51
C GLU A 90 -0.55 -12.27 -13.83
N ILE A 91 -0.49 -10.93 -13.91
CA ILE A 91 -0.87 -10.15 -15.10
C ILE A 91 0.31 -9.27 -15.59
N GLY A 92 1.48 -9.41 -14.96
CA GLY A 92 2.71 -8.67 -15.26
C GLY A 92 2.80 -7.29 -14.60
N ASP A 93 3.93 -6.62 -14.86
CA ASP A 93 4.23 -5.28 -14.36
C ASP A 93 3.94 -4.24 -15.43
N ARG A 94 3.32 -3.12 -15.03
CA ARG A 94 3.12 -1.98 -15.93
C ARG A 94 3.53 -0.65 -15.32
N GLN A 95 3.88 0.27 -16.21
CA GLN A 95 3.95 1.70 -15.90
C GLN A 95 2.59 2.18 -15.36
N LEU A 96 2.63 3.17 -14.48
CA LEU A 96 1.41 3.81 -13.98
C LEU A 96 0.71 4.52 -15.14
N THR A 97 -0.63 4.50 -15.13
CA THR A 97 -1.39 5.42 -15.97
C THR A 97 -1.29 6.85 -15.43
N ASP A 98 -1.53 7.87 -16.24
CA ASP A 98 -1.56 9.28 -15.79
C ASP A 98 -2.49 9.49 -14.58
N LYS A 99 -3.62 8.78 -14.56
CA LYS A 99 -4.58 8.81 -13.44
C LYS A 99 -3.96 8.25 -12.16
N GLU A 100 -3.25 7.13 -12.24
CA GLU A 100 -2.57 6.53 -11.08
C GLU A 100 -1.39 7.36 -10.62
N GLN A 101 -0.62 7.92 -11.55
CA GLN A 101 0.47 8.81 -11.23
C GLN A 101 -0.03 10.06 -10.48
N LYS A 102 -1.13 10.66 -10.95
CA LYS A 102 -1.77 11.80 -10.26
C LYS A 102 -2.31 11.39 -8.89
N TYR A 103 -2.97 10.24 -8.79
CA TYR A 103 -3.51 9.71 -7.53
C TYR A 103 -2.40 9.50 -6.48
N VAL A 104 -1.31 8.81 -6.87
CA VAL A 104 -0.16 8.55 -5.99
C VAL A 104 0.53 9.86 -5.62
N SER A 105 0.72 10.79 -6.55
CA SER A 105 1.35 12.08 -6.28
C SER A 105 0.55 12.90 -5.25
N VAL A 106 -0.78 12.93 -5.36
CA VAL A 106 -1.65 13.61 -4.40
C VAL A 106 -1.56 12.94 -3.02
N LEU A 107 -1.57 11.61 -2.96
CA LEU A 107 -1.43 10.86 -1.71
C LEU A 107 -0.08 11.14 -1.03
N LEU A 108 1.02 11.09 -1.79
CA LEU A 108 2.36 11.40 -1.28
C LEU A 108 2.42 12.81 -0.70
N ASN A 109 1.90 13.82 -1.42
CA ASN A 109 1.87 15.19 -0.93
C ASN A 109 1.04 15.36 0.36
N LYS A 110 -0.11 14.68 0.46
CA LYS A 110 -0.92 14.67 1.69
C LYS A 110 -0.17 14.03 2.84
N TRP A 111 0.51 12.91 2.58
CA TRP A 111 1.31 12.21 3.58
C TRP A 111 2.48 13.04 4.07
N GLU A 112 3.25 13.67 3.18
CA GLU A 112 4.39 14.53 3.53
C GLU A 112 3.98 15.68 4.46
N ARG A 113 2.81 16.27 4.25
CA ARG A 113 2.26 17.29 5.16
C ARG A 113 1.85 16.69 6.51
N LYS A 114 1.18 15.53 6.49
CA LYS A 114 0.70 14.87 7.71
C LYS A 114 1.85 14.36 8.58
N ARG A 115 2.88 13.73 8.01
CA ARG A 115 4.02 13.19 8.77
C ARG A 115 4.80 14.28 9.50
N LYS A 116 4.95 15.46 8.88
CA LYS A 116 5.55 16.64 9.52
C LYS A 116 4.76 17.08 10.75
N HIS A 117 3.42 17.09 10.65
CA HIS A 117 2.57 17.41 11.79
C HIS A 117 2.57 16.33 12.87
N LEU A 118 2.88 15.08 12.51
CA LEU A 118 3.03 13.97 13.45
C LEU A 118 4.45 13.85 14.03
N ASN A 119 5.40 14.69 13.59
CA ASN A 119 6.82 14.63 13.95
C ASN A 119 7.47 13.25 13.69
N ILE A 120 7.15 12.63 12.54
CA ILE A 120 7.69 11.32 12.10
C ILE A 120 8.24 11.33 10.68
#